data_AF-A0A1B6KKZ7-F1
#
_entry.id   AF-A0A1B6KKZ7-F1
#
_cell.length_a   1.000
_cell.length_b   1.000
_cell.length_c   1.000
_cell.angle_alpha   90.00
_cell.angle_beta   90.00
_cell.angle_gamma   90.00
#
_symmetry.space_group_name_H-M   'P 1'
#
loop_
_entity.id
_entity.type
_entity.pdbx_description
1 polymer ?
#
loop_
_entity_poly.entity_id
_entity_poly.type
_entity_poly.pdbx_seq_one_letter_code
_entity_poly.pdbx_strand_id
1 'polypeptide(L)'
;GLIWSPLLTGTPRVHRGLVHVQDWLPTLLSATERSDQCGDLSELDGVNQWGALNSVSAAPYDTLLHNIDDGEKISALRHGSWKLVIGRTYNGQYDGHYGRLQGKVAYNLGIVRDSAAGRAVQDTATPLPCAETMLNLRAQAMVTCFPSFDKTPHVIRVRKTNSSDRQSPVIENSTECQPHLAPCLFNITEDPCEYWNLAAERPDVVNQLVELLQGYKPVPPNNKGGDPRSYPINWNNTWTTWMDFV
;
A
#
# COMPACT_ATOMS: atom_id res chain seq x y z
N GLY A 1 5.36 -4.86 -5.51
CA GLY A 1 6.82 -4.93 -5.25
C GLY A 1 7.49 -5.83 -6.27
N LEU A 2 8.80 -6.04 -6.14
CA LEU A 2 9.56 -7.03 -6.92
C LEU A 2 10.54 -7.75 -6.00
N ILE A 3 10.77 -9.04 -6.26
CA ILE A 3 11.81 -9.83 -5.60
C ILE A 3 12.52 -10.61 -6.69
N TRP A 4 13.85 -10.67 -6.63
CA TRP A 4 14.66 -11.51 -7.48
C TRP A 4 15.69 -12.22 -6.61
N SER A 5 15.79 -13.53 -6.78
CA SER A 5 16.86 -14.35 -6.21
C SER A 5 16.93 -15.66 -7.00
N PRO A 6 18.14 -16.17 -7.29
CA PRO A 6 18.30 -17.49 -7.90
C PRO A 6 17.82 -18.64 -7.00
N LEU A 7 17.61 -18.37 -5.70
CA LEU A 7 17.17 -19.36 -4.71
C LEU A 7 15.65 -19.51 -4.64
N LEU A 8 14.89 -18.62 -5.30
CA LEU A 8 13.43 -18.74 -5.33
C LEU A 8 13.00 -19.83 -6.28
N THR A 9 12.07 -20.67 -5.84
CA THR A 9 11.47 -21.71 -6.68
C THR A 9 10.16 -21.22 -7.32
N GLY A 10 9.74 -21.88 -8.40
CA GLY A 10 8.52 -21.53 -9.13
C GLY A 10 8.59 -20.15 -9.81
N THR A 11 9.79 -19.65 -10.11
CA THR A 11 10.01 -18.40 -10.86
C THR A 11 10.29 -18.68 -12.34
N PRO A 12 9.99 -17.74 -13.24
CA PRO A 12 9.43 -16.41 -12.98
C PRO A 12 7.90 -16.41 -12.91
N ARG A 13 7.30 -15.63 -12.00
CA ARG A 13 5.84 -15.53 -11.83
C ARG A 13 5.40 -14.20 -11.22
N VAL A 14 4.09 -13.94 -11.27
CA VAL A 14 3.44 -12.88 -10.48
C VAL A 14 2.79 -13.51 -9.24
N HIS A 15 3.22 -13.08 -8.05
CA HIS A 15 2.59 -13.46 -6.79
C HIS A 15 1.38 -12.53 -6.52
N ARG A 16 0.21 -13.11 -6.24
CA ARG A 16 -1.04 -12.38 -5.95
C ARG A 16 -1.47 -12.42 -4.48
N GLY A 17 -0.74 -13.15 -3.65
CA GLY A 17 -0.97 -13.17 -2.21
C GLY A 17 -0.66 -11.80 -1.57
N LEU A 18 -1.31 -11.54 -0.44
CA LEU A 18 -1.09 -10.34 0.34
C LEU A 18 0.28 -10.42 1.02
N VAL A 19 1.09 -9.39 0.81
CA VAL A 19 2.39 -9.21 1.46
C VAL A 19 2.47 -7.76 1.92
N HIS A 20 2.82 -7.54 3.19
CA HIS A 20 3.00 -6.22 3.78
C HIS A 20 4.45 -6.01 4.24
N VAL A 21 4.85 -4.76 4.45
CA VAL A 21 6.24 -4.43 4.84
C VAL A 21 6.64 -5.07 6.18
N GLN A 22 5.68 -5.27 7.08
CA GLN A 22 5.88 -5.95 8.36
C GLN A 22 6.31 -7.42 8.22
N ASP A 23 5.97 -8.07 7.10
CA ASP A 23 6.24 -9.49 6.88
C ASP A 23 7.73 -9.76 6.60
N TRP A 24 8.51 -8.74 6.23
CA TRP A 24 9.88 -8.96 5.78
C TRP A 24 10.80 -9.51 6.86
N LEU A 25 10.67 -9.04 8.10
CA LEU A 25 11.51 -9.52 9.21
C LEU A 25 11.36 -11.04 9.41
N PRO A 26 10.17 -11.60 9.71
CA PRO A 26 10.02 -13.04 9.89
C PRO A 26 10.28 -13.83 8.60
N THR A 27 9.99 -13.26 7.43
CA THR A 27 10.26 -13.91 6.13
C THR A 27 11.75 -14.07 5.85
N LEU A 28 12.54 -13.03 6.08
CA LEU A 28 14.00 -13.07 5.86
C LEU A 28 14.70 -13.97 6.88
N LEU A 29 14.26 -13.95 8.15
CA LEU A 29 14.78 -14.88 9.15
C LEU A 29 14.54 -16.34 8.75
N SER A 30 13.32 -16.65 8.27
CA SER A 30 13.01 -17.97 7.74
C SER A 30 13.84 -18.33 6.52
N ALA A 31 14.10 -17.38 5.61
CA ALA A 31 14.92 -17.61 4.42
C ALA A 31 16.38 -17.91 4.76
N THR A 32 16.87 -17.40 5.90
CA THR A 32 18.23 -17.66 6.40
C THR A 32 18.34 -18.89 7.30
N GLU A 33 17.23 -19.57 7.59
CA GLU A 33 17.16 -20.68 8.55
C GLU A 33 17.61 -20.27 9.98
N ARG A 34 17.38 -19.02 10.38
CA ARG A 34 17.80 -18.45 11.69
C ARG A 34 16.67 -17.90 12.54
N SER A 35 15.44 -18.37 12.33
CA SER A 35 14.28 -17.92 13.10
C SER A 35 14.43 -18.17 14.61
N ASP A 36 15.23 -19.16 15.00
CA ASP A 36 15.54 -19.55 16.38
C ASP A 36 16.51 -18.60 17.11
N GLN A 37 17.20 -17.70 16.39
CA GLN A 37 18.23 -16.83 16.98
C GLN A 37 17.72 -15.45 17.42
N CYS A 38 16.48 -15.09 17.12
CA CYS A 38 15.96 -13.73 17.31
C CYS A 38 15.01 -13.56 18.51
N GLY A 39 14.97 -14.53 19.43
CA GLY A 39 14.05 -14.50 20.56
C GLY A 39 12.61 -14.85 20.15
N ASP A 40 11.64 -14.47 20.99
CA ASP A 40 10.22 -14.73 20.70
C ASP A 40 9.71 -13.78 19.60
N LEU A 41 9.31 -14.35 18.47
CA LEU A 41 8.75 -13.63 17.32
C LEU A 41 7.22 -13.73 17.26
N SER A 42 6.58 -14.34 18.27
CA SER A 42 5.13 -14.59 18.26
C SER A 42 4.29 -13.31 18.40
N GLU A 43 4.87 -12.23 18.90
CA GLU A 43 4.20 -10.92 19.07
C GLU A 43 4.35 -10.01 17.83
N LEU A 44 4.96 -10.48 16.74
CA LEU A 44 5.07 -9.68 15.52
C LEU A 44 3.73 -9.61 14.77
N ASP A 45 3.38 -8.42 14.28
CA ASP A 45 2.25 -8.24 13.36
C ASP A 45 2.50 -8.89 11.99
N GLY A 46 3.77 -8.98 11.59
CA GLY A 46 4.17 -9.61 10.35
C GLY A 46 4.29 -11.12 10.46
N VAL A 47 4.01 -11.79 9.35
CA VAL A 47 4.09 -13.26 9.28
C VAL A 47 5.05 -13.72 8.20
N ASN A 48 5.57 -14.94 8.38
CA ASN A 48 6.50 -15.54 7.44
C ASN A 48 5.83 -15.87 6.09
N GLN A 49 6.26 -15.19 5.03
CA GLN A 49 5.80 -15.37 3.66
C GLN A 49 6.67 -16.35 2.85
N TRP A 50 7.75 -16.90 3.43
CA TRP A 50 8.78 -17.64 2.68
C TRP A 50 8.22 -18.86 1.93
N GLY A 51 7.29 -19.60 2.53
CA GLY A 51 6.59 -20.71 1.87
C GLY A 51 5.77 -20.26 0.67
N ALA A 52 5.03 -19.15 0.80
CA ALA A 52 4.22 -18.58 -0.27
C ALA A 52 5.08 -18.01 -1.42
N LEU A 53 6.21 -17.39 -1.07
CA LEU A 53 7.21 -16.88 -2.00
C LEU A 53 8.01 -17.99 -2.71
N ASN A 54 7.97 -19.23 -2.23
CA ASN A 54 8.55 -20.40 -2.89
C ASN A 54 7.49 -21.36 -3.46
N SER A 55 6.24 -20.92 -3.60
CA SER A 55 5.14 -21.75 -4.12
C SER A 55 4.94 -23.06 -3.35
N VAL A 56 5.34 -23.11 -2.08
CA VAL A 56 5.19 -24.26 -1.19
C VAL A 56 3.83 -24.19 -0.47
N SER A 57 3.34 -22.98 -0.20
CA SER A 57 2.07 -22.74 0.50
C SER A 57 1.27 -21.60 -0.12
N ALA A 58 0.01 -21.48 0.29
CA ALA A 58 -0.77 -20.25 0.06
C ALA A 58 -0.23 -19.09 0.90
N ALA A 59 -0.69 -17.87 0.60
CA ALA A 59 -0.43 -16.72 1.46
C ALA A 59 -1.03 -16.97 2.85
N PRO A 60 -0.29 -16.65 3.93
CA PRO A 60 -0.65 -17.00 5.29
C PRO A 60 -1.84 -16.20 5.85
N TYR A 61 -2.21 -15.07 5.23
CA TYR A 61 -3.35 -14.25 5.65
C TYR A 61 -3.96 -13.46 4.49
N ASP A 62 -5.17 -12.97 4.71
CA ASP A 62 -5.92 -12.12 3.76
C ASP A 62 -6.40 -10.79 4.36
N THR A 63 -6.08 -10.54 5.64
CA THR A 63 -6.50 -9.37 6.42
C THR A 63 -5.32 -8.48 6.74
N LEU A 64 -5.38 -7.21 6.34
CA LEU A 64 -4.33 -6.22 6.62
C LEU A 64 -4.94 -4.97 7.25
N LEU A 65 -4.52 -4.66 8.47
CA LEU A 65 -4.70 -3.33 9.04
C LEU A 65 -3.71 -2.36 8.37
N HIS A 66 -4.21 -1.27 7.79
CA HIS A 66 -3.33 -0.24 7.24
C HIS A 66 -2.82 0.69 8.34
N ASN A 67 -3.74 1.28 9.12
CA ASN A 67 -3.42 2.10 10.29
C ASN A 67 -4.71 2.37 11.10
N ILE A 68 -4.55 2.73 12.37
CA ILE A 68 -5.56 3.38 13.22
C ILE A 68 -4.91 4.62 13.83
N ASP A 69 -5.52 5.77 13.62
CA ASP A 69 -5.19 7.02 14.30
C ASP A 69 -6.44 7.52 15.03
N ASP A 70 -6.49 7.26 16.34
CA ASP A 70 -7.62 7.67 17.18
C ASP A 70 -7.70 9.20 17.34
N GLY A 71 -6.56 9.90 17.25
CA GLY A 71 -6.49 11.35 17.38
C GLY A 71 -7.14 12.05 16.19
N GLU A 72 -6.80 11.60 14.99
CA GLU A 72 -7.34 12.12 13.74
C GLU A 72 -8.65 11.42 13.32
N LYS A 73 -9.03 10.33 14.01
CA LYS A 73 -10.17 9.45 13.70
C LYS A 73 -10.09 8.87 12.28
N ILE A 74 -8.90 8.37 11.93
CA ILE A 74 -8.59 7.81 10.62
C ILE A 74 -8.26 6.35 10.77
N SER A 75 -8.84 5.50 9.95
CA SER A 75 -8.52 4.08 9.95
C SER A 75 -8.78 3.45 8.59
N ALA A 76 -7.98 2.44 8.24
CA ALA A 76 -8.23 1.63 7.07
C ALA A 76 -7.87 0.16 7.32
N LEU A 77 -8.69 -0.74 6.77
CA LEU A 77 -8.55 -2.19 6.90
C LEU A 77 -8.88 -2.83 5.55
N ARG A 78 -8.11 -3.85 5.17
CA ARG A 78 -8.43 -4.74 4.06
C ARG A 78 -8.72 -6.14 4.59
N HIS A 79 -9.80 -6.76 4.13
CA HIS A 79 -10.13 -8.15 4.41
C HIS A 79 -10.57 -8.85 3.11
N GLY A 80 -9.77 -9.80 2.64
CA GLY A 80 -9.99 -10.43 1.34
C GLY A 80 -9.97 -9.41 0.19
N SER A 81 -11.06 -9.33 -0.57
CA SER A 81 -11.23 -8.35 -1.65
C SER A 81 -11.67 -6.97 -1.17
N TRP A 82 -12.12 -6.83 0.07
CA TRP A 82 -12.77 -5.62 0.57
C TRP A 82 -11.79 -4.71 1.29
N LYS A 83 -11.92 -3.40 1.07
CA LYS A 83 -11.18 -2.37 1.82
C LYS A 83 -12.16 -1.36 2.40
N LEU A 84 -12.03 -1.12 3.70
CA LEU A 84 -12.73 -0.11 4.47
C LEU A 84 -11.81 1.09 4.68
N VAL A 85 -12.33 2.31 4.51
CA VAL A 85 -11.64 3.57 4.79
C VAL A 85 -12.55 4.49 5.60
N ILE A 86 -12.05 5.01 6.72
CA ILE A 86 -12.74 5.94 7.61
C ILE A 86 -11.81 7.12 7.90
N GLY A 87 -12.37 8.33 7.94
CA GLY A 87 -11.64 9.56 8.18
C GLY A 87 -10.87 10.06 6.96
N ARG A 88 -10.34 11.28 7.05
CA ARG A 88 -9.50 11.89 6.00
C ARG A 88 -8.29 12.56 6.63
N THR A 89 -7.16 12.52 5.93
CA THR A 89 -5.93 13.22 6.36
C THR A 89 -5.89 14.63 5.79
N TYR A 90 -5.20 15.56 6.46
CA TYR A 90 -4.94 16.91 5.95
C TYR A 90 -6.18 17.65 5.41
N ASN A 91 -7.34 17.51 6.08
CA ASN A 91 -8.64 18.04 5.64
C ASN A 91 -9.05 17.67 4.20
N GLY A 92 -8.52 16.56 3.69
CA GLY A 92 -8.77 16.07 2.34
C GLY A 92 -8.03 16.83 1.24
N GLN A 93 -6.95 17.55 1.58
CA GLN A 93 -6.10 18.23 0.59
C GLN A 93 -5.55 17.28 -0.48
N TYR A 94 -5.34 16.01 -0.12
CA TYR A 94 -4.74 14.98 -0.97
C TYR A 94 -5.68 13.84 -1.34
N ASP A 95 -6.98 14.04 -1.13
CA ASP A 95 -8.00 13.02 -1.35
C ASP A 95 -8.37 12.84 -2.84
N GLY A 96 -7.85 13.70 -3.72
CA GLY A 96 -8.15 13.70 -5.15
C GLY A 96 -7.37 12.63 -5.95
N HIS A 97 -7.85 12.32 -7.16
CA HIS A 97 -7.11 11.47 -8.10
C HIS A 97 -6.15 12.31 -8.93
N TYR A 98 -4.85 12.05 -8.76
CA TYR A 98 -3.80 12.75 -9.51
C TYR A 98 -3.57 12.19 -10.93
N GLY A 99 -4.44 11.29 -11.37
CA GLY A 99 -4.47 10.76 -12.73
C GLY A 99 -3.23 9.95 -13.10
N ARG A 100 -3.06 9.74 -14.41
CA ARG A 100 -1.87 9.11 -14.96
C ARG A 100 -0.81 10.18 -15.20
N LEU A 101 0.42 9.92 -14.74
CA LEU A 101 1.59 10.69 -15.13
C LEU A 101 1.65 10.78 -16.67
N GLN A 102 1.72 11.99 -17.19
CA GLN A 102 1.88 12.21 -18.64
C GLN A 102 3.27 11.73 -19.08
N GLY A 103 3.36 11.18 -20.29
CA GLY A 103 4.62 10.65 -20.82
C GLY A 103 4.76 9.13 -20.67
N LYS A 104 3.81 8.36 -21.20
CA LYS A 104 3.98 6.91 -21.39
C LYS A 104 5.16 6.67 -22.34
N VAL A 105 6.36 6.51 -21.78
CA VAL A 105 7.46 5.88 -22.51
C VAL A 105 7.05 4.42 -22.67
N ALA A 106 6.82 4.01 -23.93
CA ALA A 106 6.56 2.61 -24.22
C ALA A 106 7.67 1.76 -23.59
N TYR A 107 7.29 0.70 -22.88
CA TYR A 107 8.27 -0.13 -22.20
C TYR A 107 9.20 -0.78 -23.24
N ASN A 108 10.45 -0.36 -23.25
CA ASN A 108 11.44 -0.86 -24.19
C ASN A 108 12.27 -1.97 -23.53
N LEU A 109 12.00 -3.21 -23.94
CA LEU A 109 12.73 -4.39 -23.46
C LEU A 109 14.23 -4.32 -23.74
N GLY A 110 14.63 -3.78 -24.89
CA GLY A 110 16.04 -3.65 -25.28
C GLY A 110 16.81 -2.83 -24.25
N ILE A 111 16.29 -1.65 -23.88
CA ILE A 111 16.92 -0.78 -22.87
C ILE A 111 17.07 -1.50 -21.52
N VAL A 112 16.12 -2.34 -21.12
CA VAL A 112 16.22 -3.10 -19.86
C VAL A 112 17.26 -4.21 -19.96
N ARG A 113 17.27 -4.99 -21.05
CA ARG A 113 18.24 -6.07 -21.26
C ARG A 113 19.66 -5.54 -21.41
N ASP A 114 19.81 -4.44 -22.13
CA ASP A 114 21.08 -3.77 -22.39
C ASP A 114 21.47 -2.78 -21.28
N SER A 115 20.74 -2.73 -20.17
CA SER A 115 21.15 -1.98 -19.00
C SER A 115 22.33 -2.66 -18.29
N ALA A 116 23.03 -1.93 -17.42
CA ALA A 116 24.09 -2.51 -16.61
C ALA A 116 23.59 -3.68 -15.73
N ALA A 117 22.40 -3.52 -15.13
CA ALA A 117 21.76 -4.58 -14.34
C ALA A 117 21.33 -5.77 -15.22
N GLY A 118 20.80 -5.50 -16.42
CA GLY A 118 20.37 -6.55 -17.34
C GLY A 118 21.51 -7.44 -17.80
N ARG A 119 22.64 -6.84 -18.17
CA ARG A 119 23.88 -7.58 -18.48
C ARG A 119 24.42 -8.34 -17.28
N ALA A 120 24.47 -7.72 -16.10
CA ALA A 120 24.97 -8.37 -14.89
C ALA A 120 24.17 -9.63 -14.52
N VAL A 121 22.85 -9.62 -14.70
CA VAL A 121 21.98 -10.78 -14.44
C VAL A 121 22.11 -11.85 -15.53
N GLN A 122 22.36 -11.45 -16.78
CA GLN A 122 22.46 -12.35 -17.93
C GLN A 122 23.56 -13.39 -17.79
N ASP A 123 24.62 -13.08 -17.04
CA ASP A 123 25.78 -13.96 -16.81
C ASP A 123 25.67 -14.81 -15.53
N THR A 124 24.51 -14.80 -14.86
CA THR A 124 24.27 -15.59 -13.63
C THR A 124 23.67 -16.98 -13.95
N ALA A 125 23.63 -17.85 -12.94
CA ALA A 125 22.97 -19.16 -13.04
C ALA A 125 21.46 -19.08 -13.38
N THR A 126 20.84 -17.91 -13.18
CA THR A 126 19.43 -17.63 -13.50
C THR A 126 19.33 -16.37 -14.36
N PRO A 127 19.58 -16.47 -15.69
CA PRO A 127 19.58 -15.33 -16.59
C PRO A 127 18.19 -14.69 -16.73
N LEU A 128 18.15 -13.50 -17.33
CA LEU A 128 16.88 -12.83 -17.63
C LEU A 128 15.99 -13.73 -18.52
N PRO A 129 14.67 -13.83 -18.23
CA PRO A 129 13.74 -14.56 -19.08
C PRO A 129 13.70 -14.04 -20.53
N CYS A 130 13.12 -14.82 -21.43
CA CYS A 130 12.89 -14.36 -22.80
C CYS A 130 11.91 -13.17 -22.84
N ALA A 131 11.97 -12.40 -23.93
CA ALA A 131 11.16 -11.20 -24.12
C ALA A 131 9.66 -11.44 -23.90
N GLU A 132 9.14 -12.54 -24.42
CA GLU A 132 7.73 -12.93 -24.28
C GLU A 132 7.35 -13.16 -22.82
N THR A 133 8.13 -13.94 -22.07
CA THR A 133 7.92 -14.15 -20.63
C THR A 133 7.95 -12.83 -19.87
N MET A 134 8.90 -11.94 -20.17
CA MET A 134 8.96 -10.63 -19.52
C MET A 134 7.71 -9.78 -19.80
N LEU A 135 7.21 -9.75 -21.03
CA LEU A 135 5.99 -9.02 -21.38
C LEU A 135 4.75 -9.62 -20.72
N ASN A 136 4.65 -10.95 -20.71
CA ASN A 136 3.55 -11.66 -20.06
C ASN A 136 3.49 -11.40 -18.55
N LEU A 137 4.63 -11.42 -17.86
CA LEU A 137 4.71 -11.10 -16.44
C LEU A 137 4.33 -9.65 -16.15
N ARG A 138 4.79 -8.71 -16.99
CA ARG A 138 4.39 -7.30 -16.86
C ARG A 138 2.90 -7.11 -17.08
N ALA A 139 2.32 -7.76 -18.09
CA ALA A 139 0.89 -7.69 -18.35
C ALA A 139 0.08 -8.24 -17.16
N GLN A 140 0.51 -9.36 -16.57
CA GLN A 140 -0.13 -9.96 -15.40
C GLN A 140 -0.03 -9.10 -14.13
N ALA A 141 1.08 -8.36 -13.97
CA ALA A 141 1.32 -7.47 -12.83
C ALA A 141 0.75 -6.06 -13.01
N MET A 142 0.27 -5.71 -14.21
CA MET A 142 -0.27 -4.38 -14.50
C MET A 142 -1.66 -4.22 -13.87
N VAL A 143 -1.81 -3.21 -13.02
CA VAL A 143 -3.12 -2.81 -12.50
C VAL A 143 -3.83 -1.96 -13.55
N THR A 144 -5.06 -2.35 -13.89
CA THR A 144 -5.90 -1.65 -14.86
C THR A 144 -7.17 -1.12 -14.18
N CYS A 145 -7.37 0.20 -14.21
CA CYS A 145 -8.61 0.83 -13.78
C CYS A 145 -9.62 0.88 -14.94
N PHE A 146 -10.88 0.53 -14.68
CA PHE A 146 -11.98 0.70 -15.62
C PHE A 146 -13.10 1.57 -15.02
N PRO A 147 -13.79 2.41 -15.82
CA PRO A 147 -13.53 2.68 -17.24
C PRO A 147 -12.27 3.53 -17.45
N SER A 148 -11.51 3.25 -18.52
CA SER A 148 -10.32 4.03 -18.91
C SER A 148 -10.67 5.39 -19.56
N PHE A 149 -11.92 5.82 -19.47
CA PHE A 149 -12.38 7.09 -20.03
C PHE A 149 -12.09 8.21 -19.04
N ASP A 150 -11.29 9.15 -19.50
CA ASP A 150 -10.89 10.39 -18.85
C ASP A 150 -12.08 11.35 -18.70
N LYS A 151 -13.05 10.93 -17.89
CA LYS A 151 -14.17 11.71 -17.35
C LYS A 151 -14.45 11.17 -15.96
N THR A 152 -13.50 11.30 -15.04
CA THR A 152 -13.71 10.95 -13.63
C THR A 152 -14.83 11.82 -13.06
N PRO A 153 -15.97 11.27 -12.60
CA PRO A 153 -16.89 12.04 -11.79
C PRO A 153 -16.56 11.90 -10.29
N HIS A 154 -15.71 10.96 -9.86
CA HIS A 154 -15.71 10.51 -8.46
C HIS A 154 -14.33 10.11 -7.94
N VAL A 155 -13.46 11.09 -7.74
CA VAL A 155 -12.51 11.04 -6.62
C VAL A 155 -12.55 12.42 -6.00
N ILE A 156 -12.86 12.45 -4.70
CA ILE A 156 -13.12 13.60 -3.82
C ILE A 156 -12.82 14.93 -4.50
N ARG A 157 -13.86 15.63 -4.96
CA ARG A 157 -13.68 16.98 -5.51
C ARG A 157 -13.10 17.85 -4.40
N VAL A 158 -11.80 18.12 -4.46
CA VAL A 158 -11.21 19.26 -3.76
C VAL A 158 -11.94 20.48 -4.28
N ARG A 159 -12.88 21.01 -3.50
CA ARG A 159 -13.49 22.30 -3.79
C ARG A 159 -12.33 23.25 -4.02
N LYS A 160 -12.17 23.76 -5.24
CA LYS A 160 -11.39 24.98 -5.45
C LYS A 160 -12.04 26.02 -4.55
N THR A 161 -11.42 26.30 -3.41
CA THR A 161 -11.75 27.45 -2.57
C THR A 161 -11.40 28.67 -3.41
N ASN A 162 -12.38 29.16 -4.17
CA ASN A 162 -12.53 30.52 -4.72
C ASN A 162 -13.70 30.55 -5.72
N SER A 163 -14.87 30.08 -5.31
CA SER A 163 -16.11 30.46 -5.97
C SER A 163 -17.14 30.79 -4.90
N SER A 164 -17.56 32.05 -4.89
CA SER A 164 -18.54 32.68 -4.02
C SER A 164 -19.97 32.16 -4.23
N ASP A 165 -20.15 30.90 -4.59
CA ASP A 165 -21.47 30.34 -4.89
C ASP A 165 -22.02 29.57 -3.68
N ARG A 166 -22.79 30.29 -2.87
CA ARG A 166 -23.57 29.76 -1.74
C ARG A 166 -24.82 29.06 -2.28
N GLN A 167 -24.67 27.81 -2.71
CA GLN A 167 -25.68 26.73 -2.59
C GLN A 167 -25.23 25.56 -3.46
N SER A 168 -24.56 24.57 -2.86
CA SER A 168 -24.46 23.25 -3.49
C SER A 168 -25.69 22.43 -3.08
N PRO A 169 -26.43 21.83 -4.03
CA PRO A 169 -27.52 20.92 -3.69
C PRO A 169 -26.94 19.69 -2.97
N VAL A 170 -27.66 19.20 -1.96
CA VAL A 170 -27.40 17.90 -1.34
C VAL A 170 -27.70 16.83 -2.39
N ILE A 171 -26.67 16.13 -2.87
CA ILE A 171 -26.86 14.99 -3.78
C ILE A 171 -27.12 13.76 -2.89
N GLU A 172 -28.38 13.35 -2.77
CA GLU A 172 -28.82 12.22 -1.92
C GLU A 172 -28.30 10.84 -2.35
N ASN A 173 -27.58 10.73 -3.48
CA ASN A 173 -27.01 9.47 -3.99
C ASN A 173 -25.59 9.70 -4.54
N SER A 174 -24.66 10.24 -3.74
CA SER A 174 -23.28 10.32 -4.18
C SER A 174 -22.56 8.99 -3.96
N THR A 175 -22.17 8.31 -5.05
CA THR A 175 -21.12 7.27 -5.07
C THR A 175 -19.75 7.83 -4.67
N GLU A 176 -19.64 9.14 -4.47
CA GLU A 176 -18.44 9.82 -3.98
C GLU A 176 -18.15 9.41 -2.54
N CYS A 177 -16.99 8.79 -2.34
CA CYS A 177 -16.48 8.48 -1.01
C CYS A 177 -16.19 9.78 -0.24
N GLN A 178 -16.83 9.98 0.89
CA GLN A 178 -16.56 11.08 1.81
C GLN A 178 -16.25 10.50 3.20
N PRO A 179 -15.02 10.00 3.43
CA PRO A 179 -14.71 9.12 4.56
C PRO A 179 -14.78 9.82 5.92
N HIS A 180 -14.80 11.16 5.93
CA HIS A 180 -15.01 11.99 7.11
C HIS A 180 -16.48 12.13 7.54
N LEU A 181 -17.44 11.75 6.69
CA LEU A 181 -18.87 11.73 7.01
C LEU A 181 -19.37 10.31 7.30
N ALA A 182 -18.96 9.34 6.48
CA ALA A 182 -19.34 7.95 6.61
C ALA A 182 -18.22 7.03 6.07
N PRO A 183 -18.11 5.79 6.56
CA PRO A 183 -17.13 4.84 6.03
C PRO A 183 -17.29 4.60 4.52
N CYS A 184 -16.17 4.42 3.83
CA CYS A 184 -16.14 4.00 2.44
C CYS A 184 -15.73 2.54 2.32
N LEU A 185 -16.32 1.84 1.36
CA LEU A 185 -16.07 0.43 1.09
C LEU A 185 -15.75 0.22 -0.38
N PHE A 186 -14.65 -0.48 -0.67
CA PHE A 186 -14.21 -0.79 -2.03
C PHE A 186 -13.93 -2.28 -2.19
N ASN A 187 -14.24 -2.82 -3.37
CA ASN A 187 -13.78 -4.16 -3.78
C ASN A 187 -12.48 -4.01 -4.57
N ILE A 188 -11.32 -4.14 -3.94
CA ILE A 188 -10.00 -3.91 -4.55
C ILE A 188 -9.66 -4.92 -5.67
N THR A 189 -10.35 -6.05 -5.71
CA THR A 189 -10.14 -7.05 -6.78
C THR A 189 -10.83 -6.61 -8.08
N GLU A 190 -12.01 -6.00 -8.00
CA GLU A 190 -12.79 -5.53 -9.16
C GLU A 190 -12.55 -4.05 -9.47
N ASP A 191 -12.35 -3.24 -8.43
CA ASP A 191 -12.08 -1.81 -8.44
C ASP A 191 -10.77 -1.50 -7.69
N PRO A 192 -9.61 -1.84 -8.27
CA PRO A 192 -8.32 -1.56 -7.66
C PRO A 192 -7.99 -0.06 -7.56
N CYS A 193 -8.82 0.80 -8.14
CA CYS A 193 -8.60 2.24 -8.22
C CYS A 193 -9.58 3.03 -7.35
N GLU A 194 -10.43 2.32 -6.59
CA GLU A 194 -11.29 2.88 -5.55
C GLU A 194 -12.23 3.98 -6.09
N TYR A 195 -12.77 3.75 -7.28
CA TYR A 195 -13.70 4.67 -7.95
C TYR A 195 -15.14 4.54 -7.45
N TRP A 196 -15.54 3.36 -6.98
CA TRP A 196 -16.92 3.05 -6.65
C TRP A 196 -17.06 2.71 -5.17
N ASN A 197 -17.59 3.66 -4.40
CA ASN A 197 -17.92 3.41 -3.00
C ASN A 197 -19.18 2.53 -2.89
N LEU A 198 -19.02 1.32 -2.35
CA LEU A 198 -20.07 0.32 -2.18
C LEU A 198 -20.67 0.30 -0.76
N ALA A 199 -20.30 1.25 0.11
CA ALA A 199 -20.71 1.23 1.51
C ALA A 199 -22.24 1.27 1.72
N ALA A 200 -22.95 2.06 0.91
CA ALA A 200 -24.41 2.15 0.98
C ALA A 200 -25.11 0.88 0.44
N GLU A 201 -24.49 0.21 -0.52
CA GLU A 201 -25.02 -1.01 -1.14
C GLU A 201 -24.74 -2.26 -0.29
N ARG A 202 -23.67 -2.23 0.51
CA ARG A 202 -23.16 -3.38 1.29
C ARG A 202 -22.91 -3.02 2.75
N PRO A 203 -23.94 -2.56 3.49
CA PRO A 203 -23.80 -2.22 4.90
C PRO A 203 -23.44 -3.44 5.78
N ASP A 204 -23.80 -4.64 5.34
CA ASP A 204 -23.39 -5.91 5.95
C ASP A 204 -21.87 -6.06 5.98
N VAL A 205 -21.20 -5.81 4.85
CA VAL A 205 -19.74 -5.86 4.72
C VAL A 205 -19.08 -4.73 5.51
N VAL A 206 -19.65 -3.52 5.46
CA VAL A 206 -19.15 -2.39 6.28
C VAL A 206 -19.14 -2.77 7.77
N ASN A 207 -20.26 -3.29 8.28
CA ASN A 207 -20.38 -3.66 9.69
C ASN A 207 -19.37 -4.76 10.06
N GLN A 208 -19.19 -5.77 9.21
CA GLN A 208 -18.20 -6.83 9.42
C GLN A 208 -16.77 -6.27 9.51
N LEU A 209 -16.38 -5.39 8.58
CA LEU A 209 -15.03 -4.81 8.58
C LEU A 209 -14.83 -3.82 9.75
N VAL A 210 -15.88 -3.12 10.17
CA VAL A 210 -15.85 -2.28 11.37
C VAL A 210 -15.67 -3.12 12.64
N GLU A 211 -16.36 -4.26 12.75
CA GLU A 211 -16.21 -5.19 13.87
C GLU A 211 -14.79 -5.77 13.92
N LEU A 212 -14.25 -6.19 12.77
CA LEU A 212 -12.85 -6.63 12.66
C LEU A 212 -11.88 -5.52 13.07
N LEU A 213 -12.13 -4.28 12.65
CA LEU A 213 -11.31 -3.12 13.00
C LEU A 213 -11.32 -2.86 14.52
N GLN A 214 -12.47 -2.97 15.18
CA GLN A 214 -12.62 -2.81 16.64
C GLN A 214 -11.89 -3.90 17.44
N GLY A 215 -11.58 -5.05 16.84
CA GLY A 215 -10.79 -6.09 17.45
C GLY A 215 -9.32 -5.71 17.68
N TYR A 216 -8.81 -4.74 16.92
CA TYR A 216 -7.44 -4.25 17.08
C TYR A 216 -7.32 -3.32 18.30
N LYS A 217 -6.19 -3.45 19.01
CA LYS A 217 -5.91 -2.69 20.23
C LYS A 217 -4.69 -1.79 20.00
N PRO A 218 -4.86 -0.58 19.44
CA PRO A 218 -3.75 0.32 19.20
C PRO A 218 -3.10 0.74 20.52
N VAL A 219 -1.78 0.89 20.50
CA VAL A 219 -1.03 1.51 21.60
C VAL A 219 -1.05 3.03 21.46
N PRO A 220 -1.06 3.80 22.56
CA PRO A 220 -1.07 5.26 22.48
C PRO A 220 0.09 5.82 21.64
N PRO A 221 -0.16 6.77 20.73
CA PRO A 221 0.90 7.42 19.96
C PRO A 221 1.94 8.10 20.86
N ASN A 222 3.22 7.88 20.58
CA ASN A 222 4.33 8.49 21.32
C ASN A 222 4.90 9.73 20.60
N ASN A 223 4.03 10.50 19.94
CA ASN A 223 4.44 11.72 19.23
C ASN A 223 4.90 12.77 20.23
N LYS A 224 6.16 13.21 20.11
CA LYS A 224 6.73 14.29 20.92
C LYS A 224 6.92 15.54 20.08
N GLY A 225 6.78 16.71 20.70
CA GLY A 225 7.14 17.97 20.06
C GLY A 225 8.63 18.03 19.71
N GLY A 226 8.99 18.86 18.74
CA GLY A 226 10.38 19.08 18.39
C GLY A 226 11.16 19.67 19.58
N ASP A 227 12.36 19.13 19.85
CA ASP A 227 13.26 19.63 20.87
C ASP A 227 14.13 20.76 20.27
N PRO A 228 14.03 22.02 20.74
CA PRO A 228 14.84 23.11 20.20
C PRO A 228 16.35 22.90 20.31
N ARG A 229 16.80 22.04 21.23
CA ARG A 229 18.21 21.67 21.36
C ARG A 229 18.69 20.85 20.17
N SER A 230 17.78 20.14 19.48
CA SER A 230 18.08 19.37 18.26
C SER A 230 18.43 20.22 17.04
N TYR A 231 18.14 21.54 17.09
CA TYR A 231 18.27 22.38 15.91
C TYR A 231 19.71 22.38 15.37
N PRO A 232 19.93 22.15 14.06
CA PRO A 232 21.26 22.07 13.47
C PRO A 232 22.13 23.30 13.71
N ILE A 233 21.53 24.48 13.93
CA ILE A 233 22.25 25.71 14.29
C ILE A 233 23.08 25.56 15.57
N ASN A 234 22.69 24.67 16.49
CA ASN A 234 23.44 24.36 17.71
C ASN A 234 24.56 23.34 17.47
N TRP A 235 24.61 22.71 16.28
CA TRP A 235 25.48 21.58 15.95
C TRP A 235 26.22 21.82 14.63
N ASN A 236 26.80 23.01 14.45
CA ASN A 236 27.54 23.39 13.24
C ASN A 236 26.75 23.17 11.93
N ASN A 237 25.45 23.44 11.95
CA ASN A 237 24.51 23.21 10.85
C ASN A 237 24.40 21.73 10.41
N THR A 238 24.62 20.79 11.32
CA THR A 238 24.47 19.34 11.07
C THR A 238 23.40 18.72 11.97
N TRP A 239 22.76 17.66 11.50
CA TRP A 239 21.90 16.83 12.35
C TRP A 239 22.78 15.85 13.14
N THR A 240 22.61 15.78 14.45
CA THR A 240 23.39 14.91 15.35
C THR A 240 22.52 14.31 16.45
N THR A 241 23.05 13.35 17.23
CA THR A 241 22.42 12.79 18.42
C THR A 241 22.59 13.74 19.61
N TRP A 242 21.91 14.88 19.58
CA TRP A 242 22.09 15.96 20.55
C TRP A 242 21.91 15.54 22.02
N MET A 243 21.15 14.48 22.30
CA MET A 243 20.93 13.98 23.66
C MET A 243 22.15 13.30 24.29
N ASP A 244 23.15 12.90 23.51
CA ASP A 244 24.40 12.34 24.03
C ASP A 244 25.32 13.43 24.62
N PHE A 245 24.96 14.70 24.43
CA PHE A 245 25.78 15.87 24.76
C PHE A 245 25.14 16.82 25.79
N VAL A 246 23.97 16.47 26.35
CA VAL A 246 23.23 17.29 27.35
C VAL A 246 23.15 16.63 28.72
#